data_AF-A0A728VVR8-F1
#
_entry.id   AF-A0A728VVR8-F1
#
_cell.length_a   1.000
_cell.length_b   1.000
_cell.length_c   1.000
_cell.angle_alpha   90.00
_cell.angle_beta   90.00
_cell.angle_gamma   90.00
#
_symmetry.space_group_name_H-M   'P 1'
#
loop_
_entity.id
_entity.type
_entity.pdbx_description
1 polymer ?
#
loop_
_entity_poly.entity_id
_entity_poly.type
_entity_poly.pdbx_seq_one_letter_code
_entity_poly.pdbx_strand_id
1 'polypeptide(L)' 'LLYAEYCQNSERALPTIREFLESEQRIDNNPGLLPLVLVAHGEAIAEKMWNKFKNEDNIWFKRWKQDPRLIKLR' A
#
# COMPACT_ATOMS: atom_id res chain seq x y z
N LEU A 1 -4.24 -6.38 -9.75
CA LEU A 1 -4.94 -5.71 -10.88
C LEU A 1 -5.09 -4.22 -10.62
N LEU A 2 -5.63 -3.80 -9.46
CA LEU A 2 -5.83 -2.39 -9.10
C LEU A 2 -4.60 -1.47 -9.23
N TYR A 3 -3.40 -1.91 -8.83
CA TYR A 3 -2.20 -1.08 -9.01
C TYR A 3 -1.84 -0.89 -10.49
N ALA A 4 -2.02 -1.92 -11.32
CA ALA A 4 -1.79 -1.81 -12.76
C ALA A 4 -2.84 -0.88 -13.41
N GLU A 5 -4.08 -0.94 -12.93
CA GLU A 5 -5.15 -0.02 -13.33
C GLU A 5 -4.85 1.43 -12.94
N TYR A 6 -4.28 1.65 -11.75
CA TYR A 6 -3.72 2.96 -11.36
C TYR A 6 -2.60 3.41 -12.29
N CYS A 7 -1.68 2.52 -12.67
CA CYS A 7 -0.62 2.89 -13.63
C CYS A 7 -1.19 3.30 -15.00
N GLN A 8 -2.33 2.75 -15.41
CA GLN A 8 -2.96 3.05 -16.70
C GLN A 8 -3.86 4.29 -16.67
N ASN A 9 -4.56 4.51 -15.54
CA ASN A 9 -5.62 5.52 -15.43
C ASN A 9 -5.31 6.62 -14.41
N SER A 10 -4.16 6.53 -13.73
CA SER A 10 -3.69 7.46 -12.70
C SER A 10 -4.78 7.75 -11.66
N GLU A 11 -5.04 9.02 -11.37
CA GLU A 11 -5.99 9.45 -10.34
C GLU A 11 -7.43 8.98 -10.59
N ARG A 12 -7.80 8.64 -11.83
CA ARG A 12 -9.14 8.14 -12.15
C ARG A 12 -9.43 6.78 -11.51
N ALA A 13 -8.40 5.99 -11.20
CA ALA A 13 -8.56 4.71 -10.51
C ALA A 13 -8.68 4.86 -8.99
N LEU A 14 -8.39 6.04 -8.42
CA LEU A 14 -8.39 6.23 -6.96
C LEU A 14 -9.73 5.94 -6.28
N PRO A 15 -10.91 6.32 -6.83
CA PRO A 15 -12.18 5.99 -6.21
C PRO A 15 -12.36 4.47 -6.03
N THR A 16 -12.10 3.69 -7.09
CA THR A 16 -12.20 2.22 -7.06
C THR A 16 -11.20 1.60 -6.09
N ILE A 17 -9.98 2.12 -6.02
CA ILE A 17 -8.96 1.63 -5.08
C ILE A 17 -9.38 1.93 -3.64
N ARG A 18 -9.93 3.12 -3.36
CA ARG A 18 -10.42 3.49 -2.04
C ARG A 18 -11.60 2.63 -1.61
N GLU A 19 -12.58 2.42 -2.49
CA GLU A 19 -13.73 1.54 -2.22
C GLU A 19 -13.28 0.11 -1.91
N PHE A 20 -12.33 -0.43 -2.69
CA PHE A 20 -11.72 -1.72 -2.41
C PHE A 20 -11.05 -1.76 -1.04
N LEU A 21 -10.22 -0.75 -0.72
CA LEU A 21 -9.54 -0.68 0.58
C LEU A 21 -10.55 -0.57 1.74
N GLU A 22 -11.58 0.25 1.61
CA GLU A 22 -12.64 0.40 2.63
C GLU A 22 -13.42 -0.91 2.87
N SER A 23 -13.56 -1.75 1.83
CA SER A 23 -14.18 -3.08 1.96
C SER A 23 -13.32 -4.10 2.71
N GLU A 24 -12.00 -3.85 2.81
CA GLU A 24 -11.07 -4.75 3.49
C GLU A 24 -11.06 -4.51 5.00
N GLN A 25 -11.55 -5.48 5.78
CA GLN A 25 -11.66 -5.35 7.23
C GLN A 25 -10.32 -5.22 7.97
N ARG A 26 -9.19 -5.53 7.32
CA ARG A 26 -7.86 -5.61 7.96
C ARG A 26 -6.75 -5.02 7.09
N ILE A 27 -6.98 -3.83 6.54
CA ILE A 27 -5.97 -3.10 5.75
C ILE A 27 -4.62 -3.07 6.48
N ASP A 28 -4.62 -2.68 7.76
CA ASP A 28 -3.42 -2.52 8.60
C ASP A 28 -2.64 -3.82 8.87
N ASN A 29 -3.21 -4.99 8.59
CA ASN A 29 -2.58 -6.29 8.77
C ASN A 29 -2.24 -6.97 7.45
N ASN A 30 -2.59 -6.37 6.32
CA ASN A 30 -2.34 -6.95 5.01
C ASN A 30 -1.17 -6.22 4.32
N PRO A 31 0.06 -6.74 4.43
CA PRO A 31 1.22 -6.10 3.79
C PRO A 31 1.10 -6.07 2.27
N GLY A 32 0.27 -6.92 1.66
CA GLY A 32 0.00 -6.89 0.21
C GLY A 32 -0.62 -5.59 -0.29
N LEU A 33 -1.29 -4.85 0.60
CA LEU A 33 -2.03 -3.63 0.27
C LEU A 33 -1.18 -2.37 0.33
N LEU A 34 0.07 -2.46 0.79
CA LEU A 34 0.89 -1.28 1.08
C LEU A 34 1.07 -0.33 -0.13
N PRO A 35 1.29 -0.81 -1.37
CA PRO A 35 1.32 0.08 -2.53
C PRO A 35 -0.02 0.74 -2.84
N LEU A 36 -1.14 0.05 -2.58
CA LEU A 36 -2.48 0.60 -2.80
C LEU A 36 -2.80 1.67 -1.76
N VAL A 37 -2.43 1.44 -0.50
CA VAL A 37 -2.57 2.43 0.57
C VAL A 37 -1.72 3.67 0.27
N LEU A 38 -0.49 3.49 -0.21
CA LEU A 38 0.38 4.60 -0.59
C LEU A 38 -0.25 5.50 -1.66
N VAL A 39 -0.83 4.92 -2.72
CA VAL A 39 -1.46 5.72 -3.79
C VAL A 39 -2.83 6.28 -3.39
N ALA A 40 -3.62 5.57 -2.58
CA ALA A 40 -4.99 5.95 -2.25
C ALA A 40 -5.08 6.96 -1.10
N HIS A 41 -4.22 6.80 -0.09
CA HIS A 41 -4.26 7.51 1.18
C HIS A 41 -2.99 8.33 1.47
N GLY A 42 -1.97 8.20 0.63
CA GLY A 42 -0.74 8.97 0.72
C GLY A 42 0.30 8.39 1.68
N GLU A 43 1.45 9.08 1.72
CA GLU A 43 2.66 8.64 2.42
C GLU A 43 2.43 8.51 3.93
N ALA A 44 1.79 9.48 4.57
CA ALA A 44 1.60 9.48 6.03
C ALA A 44 0.85 8.24 6.57
N ILE A 45 -0.13 7.73 5.82
CA ILE A 45 -0.87 6.52 6.22
C ILE A 45 -0.04 5.27 5.91
N ALA A 46 0.58 5.22 4.74
CA ALA A 46 1.44 4.10 4.35
C ALA A 46 2.67 3.94 5.26
N GLU A 47 3.25 5.03 5.77
CA GLU A 47 4.36 5.02 6.72
C GLU A 47 3.98 4.35 8.05
N LYS A 48 2.76 4.55 8.54
CA LYS A 48 2.28 3.89 9.76
C LYS A 48 2.27 2.36 9.59
N MET A 49 1.74 1.89 8.47
CA MET A 49 1.75 0.46 8.13
C MET A 49 3.18 -0.08 7.92
N TRP A 50 4.02 0.69 7.20
CA TRP A 50 5.42 0.34 6.98
C TRP A 50 6.19 0.14 8.30
N ASN A 51 6.06 1.09 9.23
CA ASN A 51 6.72 1.02 10.53
C ASN A 51 6.18 -0.12 11.39
N LYS A 52 4.89 -0.41 11.32
CA LYS A 52 4.31 -1.58 11.99
C LYS A 52 4.95 -2.88 11.48
N PHE A 53 4.98 -3.10 10.17
CA PHE A 53 5.58 -4.31 9.59
C PHE A 53 7.08 -4.42 9.84
N LYS A 54 7.79 -3.29 9.91
CA LYS A 54 9.20 -3.22 10.30
C LYS A 54 9.41 -3.73 11.73
N ASN A 55 8.55 -3.32 12.67
CA ASN A 55 8.67 -3.67 14.09
C ASN A 55 8.25 -5.11 14.38
N GLU A 56 7.38 -5.69 13.56
CA GLU A 56 6.90 -7.08 13.69
C GLU A 56 7.85 -8.13 13.06
N ASP A 57 9.03 -7.73 12.55
CA ASP A 57 9.92 -8.55 11.68
C ASP A 57 9.14 -9.31 10.60
N ASN A 58 8.16 -8.64 10.00
CA ASN A 58 7.25 -9.27 9.04
C ASN A 58 8.03 -9.73 7.80
N ILE A 59 7.87 -10.99 7.37
CA ILE A 59 8.56 -11.54 6.19
C ILE A 59 8.33 -10.71 4.92
N TRP A 60 7.17 -10.07 4.80
CA TRP A 60 6.83 -9.21 3.67
C TRP A 60 7.60 -7.89 3.71
N PHE A 61 7.97 -7.38 4.88
CA PHE A 61 8.78 -6.17 5.01
C PHE A 61 10.12 -6.32 4.27
N LYS A 62 10.77 -7.47 4.39
CA LYS A 62 12.04 -7.78 3.69
C LYS A 62 11.88 -7.72 2.17
N ARG A 63 10.75 -8.19 1.64
CA ARG A 63 10.41 -8.10 0.20
C ARG A 63 10.08 -6.68 -0.22
N TRP A 64 9.27 -5.98 0.57
CA TRP A 64 8.84 -4.61 0.28
C TRP A 64 10.00 -3.60 0.29
N LYS A 65 11.03 -3.84 1.11
CA LYS A 65 12.28 -3.06 1.08
C LYS A 65 12.99 -3.08 -0.27
N GLN A 66 12.65 -4.01 -1.17
CA GLN A 66 13.18 -4.07 -2.52
C GLN A 66 12.18 -3.58 -3.58
N ASP A 67 10.91 -3.39 -3.24
CA ASP A 67 9.89 -2.98 -4.20
C ASP A 67 10.03 -1.49 -4.60
N PRO A 68 10.16 -1.17 -5.90
CA PRO A 68 10.37 0.19 -6.37
C PRO A 68 9.16 1.11 -6.14
N ARG A 69 7.95 0.55 -6.03
CA ARG A 69 6.71 1.33 -5.82
C ARG A 69 6.67 2.00 -4.45
N LEU A 70 7.44 1.48 -3.49
CA LEU A 70 7.50 1.96 -2.12
C LEU A 70 8.78 2.73 -1.81
N ILE A 71 9.52 3.19 -2.83
CA ILE A 71 10.80 3.88 -2.63
C ILE A 71 10.68 5.12 -1.72
N LYS A 72 9.50 5.77 -1.74
CA LYS A 72 9.21 6.93 -0.90
C LYS A 72 9.06 6.63 0.60
N LEU A 73 8.88 5.36 0.97
CA LEU A 73 8.73 4.91 2.36
C LEU A 73 10.04 4.40 2.96
N ARG A 74 11.14 4.41 2.20
CA ARG A 74 12.46 3.95 2.63
C ARG A 74 13.26 5.10 3.22
#